data_AF-A0AB39D278-F1
#
_entry.id   AF-A0AB39D278-F1
#
_cell.length_a   1.000
_cell.length_b   1.000
_cell.length_c   1.000
_cell.angle_alpha   90.00
_cell.angle_beta   90.00
_cell.angle_gamma   90.00
#
_symmetry.space_group_name_H-M   'P 1'
#
loop_
_entity.id
_entity.type
_entity.pdbx_description
1 polymer ?
#
loop_
_entity_poly.entity_id
_entity_poly.type
_entity_poly.pdbx_seq_one_letter_code
_entity_poly.pdbx_strand_id
1 'polypeptide(L)'
;MLYIVPPAAPDEKEKTRRRIRRMDRPDGLLQCNRCGGRAAATIEAGASVHNGRRTRGTVIHKDICAECYKRGLIVPMQVELKPIE
;
A
#
# COMPACT_ATOMS: atom_id res chain seq x y z
N MET A 1 6.22 8.64 26.82
CA MET A 1 6.55 7.73 25.68
C MET A 1 7.83 7.00 26.07
N LEU A 2 7.77 5.71 26.39
CA LEU A 2 8.94 4.93 26.83
C LEU A 2 9.50 4.17 25.64
N TYR A 3 10.69 4.56 25.18
CA TYR A 3 11.47 3.78 24.23
C TYR A 3 12.58 3.06 24.99
N ILE A 4 12.51 1.72 25.06
CA ILE A 4 13.62 0.88 25.57
C ILE A 4 14.84 0.96 24.63
N VAL A 5 14.61 1.26 23.35
CA VAL A 5 15.66 1.50 22.35
C VAL A 5 15.28 2.74 21.54
N PRO A 6 16.16 3.74 21.39
CA PRO A 6 15.88 4.89 20.55
C PRO A 6 15.64 4.43 19.11
N PRO A 7 14.67 5.03 18.38
CA PRO A 7 14.42 4.68 16.99
C PRO A 7 15.71 4.88 16.18
N ALA A 8 16.10 3.84 15.44
CA ALA A 8 17.32 3.84 14.65
C ALA A 8 17.31 5.00 13.65
N ALA A 9 18.48 5.61 13.42
CA ALA A 9 18.62 6.61 12.37
C ALA A 9 18.21 5.99 11.02
N PRO A 10 17.39 6.71 10.22
CA PRO A 10 16.90 6.17 8.96
C PRO A 10 18.05 5.97 7.98
N ASP A 11 18.12 4.79 7.36
CA ASP A 11 19.03 4.53 6.25
C ASP A 11 18.69 5.40 5.02
N GLU A 12 19.61 5.50 4.06
CA GLU A 12 19.39 6.33 2.84
C GLU A 12 18.14 5.89 2.04
N LYS A 13 17.80 4.60 2.11
CA LYS A 13 16.59 4.06 1.47
C LYS A 13 15.32 4.57 2.14
N GLU A 14 15.29 4.62 3.47
CA GLU A 14 14.17 5.09 4.26
C GLU A 14 14.04 6.61 4.19
N LYS A 15 15.16 7.35 4.11
CA LYS A 15 15.14 8.79 3.79
C LYS A 15 14.49 9.05 2.43
N THR A 16 14.86 8.26 1.41
CA THR A 16 14.26 8.36 0.07
C THR A 16 12.77 8.04 0.09
N ARG A 17 12.36 6.98 0.79
CA ARG A 17 10.93 6.63 0.95
C ARG A 17 10.16 7.71 1.69
N ARG A 18 10.70 8.27 2.76
CA ARG A 18 10.09 9.40 3.49
C ARG A 18 9.91 10.61 2.57
N ARG A 19 10.87 10.88 1.69
CA ARG A 19 10.76 11.94 0.68
C ARG A 19 9.62 11.66 -0.30
N ILE A 20 9.57 10.47 -0.90
CA ILE A 20 8.49 10.07 -1.82
C ILE A 20 7.12 10.14 -1.15
N ARG A 21 7.03 9.75 0.13
CA ARG A 21 5.80 9.85 0.92
C ARG A 21 5.33 11.30 1.13
N ARG A 22 6.26 12.26 1.18
CA ARG A 22 5.99 13.69 1.43
C ARG A 22 5.84 14.52 0.15
N MET A 23 6.06 13.95 -1.02
CA MET A 23 5.87 14.68 -2.29
C MET A 23 4.38 15.02 -2.47
N ASP A 24 4.12 16.21 -2.99
CA ASP A 24 2.77 16.63 -3.35
C ASP A 24 2.10 15.58 -4.23
N ARG A 25 0.84 15.34 -3.90
CA ARG A 25 0.01 14.32 -4.52
C ARG A 25 -1.23 14.99 -5.08
N PRO A 26 -1.66 14.63 -6.30
CA PRO A 26 -2.96 15.03 -6.79
C PRO A 26 -4.05 14.57 -5.81
N ASP A 27 -5.04 15.40 -5.56
CA ASP A 27 -6.12 15.10 -4.62
C ASP A 27 -6.85 13.79 -4.98
N GLY A 28 -7.17 13.00 -3.95
CA GLY A 28 -7.91 11.73 -4.10
C GLY A 28 -7.08 10.51 -4.52
N LEU A 29 -5.77 10.64 -4.75
CA LEU A 29 -4.93 9.48 -5.09
C LEU A 29 -4.60 8.60 -3.88
N LEU A 30 -4.80 7.29 -4.03
CA LEU A 30 -4.35 6.30 -3.05
C LEU A 30 -2.82 6.21 -3.04
N GLN A 31 -2.24 6.14 -1.84
CA GLN A 31 -0.81 5.92 -1.66
C GLN A 31 -0.53 4.95 -0.51
N CYS A 32 0.48 4.11 -0.72
CA CYS A 32 0.93 3.16 0.30
C CYS A 32 1.77 3.87 1.36
N ASN A 33 1.36 3.81 2.62
CA ASN A 33 2.13 4.36 3.73
C ASN A 33 3.53 3.73 3.81
N ARG A 34 3.66 2.43 3.55
CA ARG A 34 4.93 1.71 3.74
C ARG A 34 5.97 2.07 2.68
N CYS A 35 5.64 1.92 1.39
CA CYS A 35 6.62 2.07 0.31
C CYS A 35 6.48 3.37 -0.49
N GLY A 36 5.38 4.12 -0.33
CA GLY A 36 5.09 5.30 -1.16
C GLY A 36 4.53 4.99 -2.55
N GLY A 37 4.36 3.71 -2.90
CA GLY A 37 3.79 3.29 -4.18
C GLY A 37 2.32 3.72 -4.33
N ARG A 38 1.91 3.96 -5.59
CA ARG A 38 0.57 4.44 -5.97
C ARG A 38 -0.22 3.43 -6.81
N ALA A 39 0.31 2.24 -7.02
CA ALA A 39 -0.39 1.15 -7.68
C ALA A 39 -1.22 0.34 -6.67
N ALA A 40 -2.53 0.34 -6.84
CA ALA A 40 -3.48 -0.42 -6.03
C ALA A 40 -3.85 -1.75 -6.71
N ALA A 41 -4.14 -2.76 -5.89
CA ALA A 41 -4.66 -4.05 -6.31
C ALA A 41 -5.88 -4.41 -5.45
N THR A 42 -6.81 -5.16 -6.05
CA THR A 42 -7.95 -5.78 -5.37
C THR A 42 -7.90 -7.27 -5.66
N ILE A 43 -8.06 -8.09 -4.62
CA ILE A 43 -8.04 -9.53 -4.70
C ILE A 43 -9.46 -10.04 -4.52
N GLU A 44 -9.94 -10.77 -5.53
CA GLU A 44 -11.24 -11.44 -5.54
C GLU A 44 -11.03 -12.96 -5.41
N ALA A 45 -11.68 -13.59 -4.44
CA ALA A 45 -11.75 -15.05 -4.31
C ALA A 45 -12.90 -15.61 -5.15
N GLY A 46 -12.63 -16.64 -5.95
CA GLY A 46 -13.66 -17.31 -6.76
C GLY A 46 -14.10 -16.55 -8.01
N ALA A 47 -13.27 -15.64 -8.53
CA ALA A 47 -13.51 -15.06 -9.86
C ALA A 47 -13.50 -16.16 -10.92
N SER A 48 -14.50 -16.17 -11.80
CA SER A 48 -14.72 -17.24 -12.78
C SER A 48 -14.95 -16.67 -14.18
N VAL A 49 -14.89 -17.53 -15.19
CA VAL A 49 -15.20 -17.19 -16.58
C VAL A 49 -16.34 -18.08 -17.05
N HIS A 50 -17.42 -17.46 -17.52
CA HIS A 50 -18.57 -18.17 -18.08
C HIS A 50 -18.95 -17.52 -19.42
N ASN A 51 -19.09 -18.33 -20.48
CA ASN A 51 -19.33 -17.87 -21.86
C ASN A 51 -18.34 -16.77 -22.31
N GLY A 52 -17.06 -16.94 -21.98
CA GLY A 52 -16.00 -15.99 -22.33
C GLY A 52 -16.05 -14.65 -21.56
N ARG A 53 -17.00 -14.47 -20.63
CA ARG A 53 -17.12 -13.27 -19.80
C ARG A 53 -16.64 -13.57 -18.38
N ARG A 54 -15.86 -12.62 -17.82
CA ARG A 54 -15.39 -12.68 -16.44
C ARG A 54 -16.52 -12.33 -15.48
N THR A 55 -16.81 -13.22 -14.55
CA THR A 55 -17.68 -12.99 -13.40
C THR A 55 -16.81 -12.60 -12.20
N ARG A 56 -17.25 -11.59 -11.44
CA ARG A 56 -16.54 -11.13 -10.24
C ARG A 56 -16.63 -12.18 -9.14
N GLY A 57 -15.53 -12.33 -8.41
CA GLY A 57 -15.51 -13.12 -7.17
C GLY A 57 -15.85 -12.26 -5.94
N THR A 58 -15.72 -12.83 -4.76
CA THR A 58 -15.83 -12.12 -3.48
C THR A 58 -14.56 -11.33 -3.21
N VAL A 59 -14.65 -10.01 -3.03
CA VAL A 59 -13.49 -9.19 -2.68
C VAL A 59 -13.00 -9.54 -1.27
N ILE A 60 -11.79 -10.09 -1.16
CA ILE A 60 -11.14 -10.43 0.12
C ILE A 60 -10.12 -9.38 0.56
N HIS A 61 -9.51 -8.68 -0.40
CA HIS A 61 -8.66 -7.53 -0.15
C HIS A 61 -8.97 -6.44 -1.17
N LYS A 62 -9.20 -5.22 -0.68
CA LYS A 62 -9.48 -4.06 -1.51
C LYS A 62 -8.40 -3.01 -1.30
N ASP A 63 -8.04 -2.30 -2.37
CA ASP A 63 -7.14 -1.14 -2.32
C ASP A 63 -5.81 -1.41 -1.60
N ILE A 64 -5.21 -2.57 -1.83
CA ILE A 64 -3.90 -2.93 -1.27
C ILE A 64 -2.76 -2.49 -2.20
N CYS A 65 -1.59 -2.24 -1.63
CA CYS A 65 -0.42 -1.85 -2.42
C CYS A 65 0.10 -3.00 -3.27
N ALA A 66 0.03 -2.86 -4.60
CA ALA A 66 0.48 -3.87 -5.55
C ALA A 66 1.98 -4.22 -5.38
N GLU A 67 2.82 -3.23 -5.10
CA GLU A 67 4.26 -3.42 -4.92
C GLU A 67 4.63 -4.09 -3.59
N CYS A 68 3.87 -3.82 -2.53
CA CYS A 68 4.06 -4.53 -1.27
C CYS A 68 3.54 -5.97 -1.39
N TYR A 69 2.45 -6.17 -2.12
CA TYR A 69 1.88 -7.50 -2.35
C TYR A 69 2.84 -8.43 -3.09
N LYS A 70 3.53 -7.94 -4.14
CA LYS A 70 4.62 -8.67 -4.83
C LYS A 70 5.74 -9.14 -3.90
N ARG A 71 5.87 -8.54 -2.72
CA ARG A 71 6.86 -8.88 -1.69
C ARG A 71 6.26 -9.67 -0.52
N GLY A 72 5.04 -10.18 -0.67
CA GLY A 72 4.34 -10.96 0.35
C GLY A 72 3.70 -10.13 1.47
N LEU A 73 3.53 -8.82 1.28
CA LEU A 73 2.97 -7.93 2.30
C LEU A 73 1.60 -7.38 1.88
N ILE A 74 0.61 -7.54 2.76
CA ILE A 74 -0.71 -6.94 2.59
C ILE A 74 -0.69 -5.58 3.29
N VAL A 75 -0.63 -4.50 2.50
CA VAL A 75 -0.60 -3.14 3.02
C VAL A 75 -1.78 -2.37 2.43
N PRO A 76 -2.77 -1.94 3.24
CA PRO A 76 -3.86 -1.13 2.74
C PRO A 76 -3.33 0.24 2.31
N MET A 77 -3.80 0.71 1.16
CA MET A 77 -3.50 2.05 0.68
C MET A 77 -4.47 3.05 1.29
N GLN A 78 -4.01 4.28 1.45
CA GLN A 78 -4.79 5.32 2.11
C GLN A 78 -4.94 6.53 1.19
N VAL A 79 -6.10 7.17 1.28
CA VAL A 79 -6.35 8.49 0.68
C VAL A 79 -5.65 9.56 1.49
N GLU A 80 -5.45 9.33 2.79
CA GLU A 80 -4.68 10.20 3.69
C GLU A 80 -3.55 9.39 4.34
N LEU A 81 -2.31 9.79 4.09
CA LEU A 81 -1.16 9.11 4.67
C LEU A 81 -1.11 9.38 6.17
N LYS A 82 -1.36 8.37 7.00
CA LYS A 82 -1.08 8.47 8.43
C LYS A 82 0.44 8.59 8.66
N PRO A 83 0.90 9.44 9.59
CA PRO A 83 2.30 9.45 9.99
C PRO A 83 2.69 8.06 10.48
N ILE A 84 3.80 7.55 9.94
CA ILE A 84 4.43 6.32 10.44
C ILE A 84 5.32 6.76 11.59
N GLU A 85 4.87 6.51 12.82
CA GLU A 85 5.67 6.65 14.04
C GLU A 85 6.89 5.72 14.01
#